data_AF-A0A1Q9NXH6-F1
#
_entry.id   AF-A0A1Q9NXH6-F1
#
_cell.length_a   1.000
_cell.length_b   1.000
_cell.length_c   1.000
_cell.angle_alpha   90.00
_cell.angle_beta   90.00
_cell.angle_gamma   90.00
#
_symmetry.space_group_name_H-M   'P 1'
#
loop_
_entity.id
_entity.type
_entity.pdbx_description
1 polymer ?
#
loop_
_entity_poly.entity_id
_entity_poly.type
_entity_poly.pdbx_seq_one_letter_code
_entity_poly.pdbx_strand_id
1 'polypeptide(L)'
;MNNQDIVNNLHLKNVLRIEKKEADESITCEKPIKEVDTHFVGKIVLLEIENNLIAKKEDGKGSIYLRIINSIEDFDAFTQDRLRIYDRMWDG
;
A
#
# COMPACT_ATOMS: atom_id res chain seq x y z
N MET A 1 -6.80 13.82 6.55
CA MET A 1 -5.84 14.25 5.50
C MET A 1 -6.54 14.17 4.15
N ASN A 2 -6.29 15.06 3.21
CA ASN A 2 -6.85 14.89 1.86
C ASN A 2 -5.91 14.03 1.00
N ASN A 3 -6.43 13.45 -0.08
CA ASN A 3 -5.65 12.68 -1.07
C ASN A 3 -4.39 13.43 -1.52
N GLN A 4 -4.48 14.75 -1.66
CA GLN A 4 -3.36 15.60 -2.08
C GLN A 4 -2.25 15.72 -1.03
N ASP A 5 -2.59 15.78 0.27
CA ASP A 5 -1.60 15.75 1.35
C ASP A 5 -0.86 14.42 1.38
N ILE A 6 -1.56 13.32 1.10
CA ILE A 6 -0.97 11.97 1.06
C ILE A 6 0.07 11.88 -0.06
N VAL A 7 -0.30 12.30 -1.27
CA VAL A 7 0.61 12.30 -2.43
C VAL A 7 1.83 13.18 -2.16
N ASN A 8 1.63 14.40 -1.65
CA ASN A 8 2.73 15.30 -1.30
C ASN A 8 3.67 14.69 -0.25
N ASN A 9 3.13 14.09 0.80
CA ASN A 9 3.94 13.42 1.83
C ASN A 9 4.71 12.24 1.25
N LEU A 10 4.11 11.48 0.33
CA LEU A 10 4.77 10.35 -0.33
C LEU A 10 5.91 10.81 -1.24
N HIS A 11 5.75 11.91 -1.96
CA HIS A 11 6.85 12.49 -2.74
C HIS A 11 8.03 12.95 -1.85
N LEU A 12 7.76 13.42 -0.63
CA LEU A 12 8.80 13.89 0.29
C LEU A 12 9.47 12.75 1.08
N LYS A 13 8.70 11.76 1.54
CA LYS A 13 9.16 10.74 2.50
C LYS A 13 9.31 9.34 1.90
N ASN A 14 8.92 9.15 0.64
CA ASN A 14 8.94 7.88 -0.12
C ASN A 14 7.99 6.79 0.43
N VAL A 15 7.76 6.77 1.75
CA VAL A 15 6.81 5.89 2.44
C VAL A 15 6.07 6.70 3.48
N LEU A 16 4.75 6.53 3.52
CA LEU A 16 3.89 7.13 4.53
C LEU A 16 3.24 6.01 5.36
N ARG A 17 3.32 6.13 6.68
CA ARG A 17 2.62 5.24 7.62
C ARG A 17 1.50 6.05 8.29
N ILE A 18 0.29 5.54 8.19
CA ILE A 18 -0.91 6.11 8.83
C ILE A 18 -1.69 5.00 9.54
N GLU A 19 -2.53 5.37 10.50
CA GLU A 19 -3.42 4.40 11.15
C GLU A 19 -4.58 4.01 10.24
N LYS A 20 -5.10 2.79 10.37
CA LYS A 20 -6.19 2.29 9.53
C LYS A 20 -7.42 3.19 9.55
N LYS A 21 -7.81 3.70 10.73
CA LYS A 21 -8.95 4.63 10.87
C LYS A 21 -8.73 5.90 10.05
N GLU A 22 -7.60 6.55 10.25
CA GLU A 22 -7.24 7.78 9.53
C GLU A 22 -7.15 7.55 8.01
N ALA A 23 -6.65 6.39 7.59
CA ALA A 23 -6.58 6.01 6.18
C ALA A 23 -7.95 5.76 5.55
N ASP A 24 -8.89 5.15 6.28
CA ASP A 24 -10.26 4.90 5.81
C ASP A 24 -11.03 6.22 5.65
N GLU A 25 -10.78 7.18 6.55
CA GLU A 25 -11.39 8.51 6.50
C GLU A 25 -10.71 9.43 5.46
N SER A 26 -9.41 9.27 5.22
CA SER A 26 -8.61 10.17 4.37
C SER A 26 -8.45 9.71 2.92
N ILE A 27 -8.42 8.39 2.67
CA ILE A 27 -8.24 7.82 1.34
C ILE A 27 -9.60 7.51 0.74
N THR A 28 -10.14 8.48 0.01
CA THR A 28 -11.33 8.26 -0.83
C THR A 28 -10.84 7.87 -2.22
N CYS A 29 -10.87 6.57 -2.51
CA CYS A 29 -10.60 6.02 -3.84
C CYS A 29 -11.79 5.14 -4.23
N GLU A 30 -12.40 5.42 -5.38
CA GLU A 30 -13.63 4.73 -5.79
C GLU A 30 -13.41 3.27 -6.17
N LYS A 31 -12.24 2.92 -6.73
CA LYS A 31 -11.88 1.53 -7.06
C LYS A 31 -10.38 1.26 -6.99
N PRO A 32 -9.96 0.14 -6.38
CA PRO A 32 -8.59 -0.33 -6.51
C PRO A 32 -8.31 -0.80 -7.95
N ILE A 33 -7.12 -0.49 -8.46
CA ILE A 33 -6.65 -1.01 -9.76
C ILE A 33 -6.37 -2.51 -9.65
N LYS A 34 -5.74 -2.91 -8.54
CA LYS A 34 -5.32 -4.29 -8.29
C LYS A 34 -5.32 -4.58 -6.80
N GLU A 35 -5.70 -5.79 -6.42
CA GLU A 35 -5.62 -6.26 -5.04
C GLU A 35 -4.90 -7.61 -5.01
N VAL A 36 -3.97 -7.75 -4.06
CA VAL A 36 -3.22 -8.98 -3.81
C VAL A 36 -3.39 -9.34 -2.34
N ASP A 37 -4.01 -10.48 -2.10
CA ASP A 37 -4.15 -11.03 -0.76
C ASP A 37 -2.83 -11.68 -0.34
N THR A 38 -2.29 -11.25 0.81
CA THR A 38 -1.01 -11.80 1.29
C THR A 38 -1.16 -13.12 2.01
N HIS A 39 -2.39 -13.63 2.21
CA HIS A 39 -2.74 -14.87 2.91
C HIS A 39 -2.30 -14.95 4.38
N PHE A 40 -1.51 -14.00 4.87
CA PHE A 40 -0.92 -13.98 6.21
C PHE A 40 -1.57 -12.96 7.14
N VAL A 41 -1.45 -11.66 6.83
CA VAL A 41 -1.80 -10.61 7.81
C VAL A 41 -2.40 -9.34 7.20
N GLY A 42 -2.77 -9.37 5.92
CA GLY A 42 -3.38 -8.22 5.27
C GLY A 42 -3.44 -8.33 3.76
N LYS A 43 -3.80 -7.20 3.12
CA LYS A 43 -3.85 -7.05 1.67
C LYS A 43 -2.92 -5.96 1.20
N ILE A 44 -2.37 -6.16 0.01
CA ILE A 44 -1.64 -5.13 -0.72
C ILE A 44 -2.52 -4.71 -1.89
N VAL A 45 -2.84 -3.43 -1.94
CA VAL A 45 -3.79 -2.84 -2.89
C VAL A 45 -3.06 -1.78 -3.71
N LEU A 46 -3.25 -1.78 -5.02
CA LEU A 46 -2.82 -0.71 -5.90
C LEU A 46 -3.98 0.26 -6.10
N LEU A 47 -3.76 1.52 -5.77
CA LEU A 47 -4.70 2.61 -5.93
C LEU A 47 -4.16 3.61 -6.94
N GLU A 48 -5.05 4.25 -7.69
CA GLU A 48 -4.73 5.48 -8.42
C GLU A 48 -5.29 6.65 -7.64
N ILE A 49 -4.43 7.61 -7.30
CA ILE A 49 -4.82 8.84 -6.61
C ILE A 49 -4.11 9.99 -7.29
N GLU A 50 -4.86 10.98 -7.81
CA GLU A 50 -4.30 12.17 -8.45
C GLU A 50 -3.25 11.81 -9.54
N ASN A 51 -3.58 10.86 -10.42
CA ASN A 51 -2.69 10.31 -11.46
C ASN A 51 -1.40 9.63 -10.95
N ASN A 52 -1.31 9.31 -9.66
CA ASN A 52 -0.19 8.57 -9.08
C ASN A 52 -0.63 7.16 -8.68
N LEU A 53 0.20 6.18 -9.01
CA LEU A 53 0.01 4.80 -8.57
C LEU A 53 0.57 4.65 -7.15
N ILE A 54 -0.30 4.23 -6.22
CA ILE A 54 0.02 4.09 -4.81
C ILE A 54 -0.24 2.66 -4.35
N ALA A 55 0.79 2.00 -3.86
CA ALA A 55 0.66 0.75 -3.14
C ALA A 55 0.25 1.02 -1.69
N LYS A 56 -0.92 0.51 -1.32
CA LYS A 56 -1.47 0.48 0.03
C LYS A 56 -1.31 -0.92 0.61
N LYS A 57 -0.50 -1.06 1.64
CA LYS A 57 -0.33 -2.30 2.41
C LYS A 57 -0.96 -2.13 3.78
N GLU A 58 -1.88 -3.01 4.13
CA GLU A 58 -2.35 -3.15 5.51
C GLU A 58 -1.47 -4.14 6.27
N ASP A 59 -1.09 -3.78 7.49
CA ASP A 59 -0.49 -4.69 8.45
C ASP A 59 -1.53 -5.09 9.50
N GLY A 60 -1.51 -6.35 9.96
CA GLY A 60 -2.48 -6.87 10.92
C GLY A 60 -2.53 -6.16 12.27
N LYS A 61 -1.59 -5.24 12.52
CA LYS A 61 -1.59 -4.35 13.70
C LYS A 61 -2.38 -3.05 13.49
N GLY A 62 -3.15 -2.92 12.42
CA GLY A 62 -3.99 -1.75 12.15
C GLY A 62 -3.24 -0.53 11.62
N SER A 63 -2.03 -0.72 11.10
CA SER A 63 -1.26 0.32 10.38
C SER A 63 -1.38 0.12 8.88
N ILE A 64 -1.49 1.23 8.15
CA ILE A 64 -1.46 1.27 6.69
C ILE A 64 -0.17 1.92 6.24
N TYR A 65 0.50 1.27 5.30
CA TYR A 65 1.69 1.76 4.63
C TYR A 65 1.35 2.12 3.20
N LEU A 66 1.66 3.34 2.82
CA LEU A 66 1.48 3.86 1.47
C LEU A 66 2.85 4.09 0.84
N ARG A 67 2.96 3.79 -0.46
CA ARG A 67 4.17 4.02 -1.24
C ARG A 67 3.80 4.35 -2.68
N ILE A 68 4.43 5.36 -3.27
CA ILE A 68 4.31 5.63 -4.70
C ILE A 68 5.07 4.56 -5.48
N ILE A 69 4.45 4.07 -6.54
CA ILE A 69 5.00 3.08 -7.46
C ILE A 69 4.93 3.68 -8.87
N ASN A 70 5.90 3.37 -9.73
CA ASN A 70 5.94 3.99 -11.06
C ASN A 70 5.14 3.21 -12.11
N SER A 71 4.89 1.92 -11.87
CA SER A 71 4.24 1.03 -12.83
C SER A 71 3.50 -0.11 -12.13
N ILE A 72 2.61 -0.79 -12.86
CA ILE A 72 1.97 -2.02 -12.39
C ILE A 72 3.01 -3.14 -12.21
N GLU A 73 4.05 -3.17 -13.05
CA GLU A 73 5.14 -4.15 -12.97
C GLU A 73 5.96 -3.98 -11.68
N ASP A 74 6.26 -2.73 -11.30
CA ASP A 74 6.92 -2.44 -10.01
C ASP A 74 6.04 -2.86 -8.82
N PHE A 75 4.71 -2.74 -8.95
CA PHE A 75 3.79 -3.22 -7.93
C PHE A 75 3.82 -4.75 -7.81
N ASP A 76 3.87 -5.46 -8.94
CA ASP A 76 4.01 -6.92 -8.95
C ASP A 76 5.35 -7.37 -8.37
N ALA A 77 6.45 -6.70 -8.71
CA ALA A 77 7.75 -6.97 -8.11
C ALA A 77 7.74 -6.73 -6.59
N PHE A 78 7.15 -5.62 -6.15
CA PHE A 78 7.00 -5.28 -4.73
C PHE A 78 6.18 -6.33 -3.97
N THR A 79 5.03 -6.73 -4.52
CA THR A 79 4.16 -7.73 -3.88
C THR A 79 4.83 -9.10 -3.81
N GLN A 80 5.49 -9.54 -4.87
CA GLN A 80 6.24 -10.81 -4.87
C GLN A 80 7.38 -10.82 -3.86
N ASP A 81 8.15 -9.74 -3.76
CA ASP A 81 9.22 -9.63 -2.78
C ASP A 81 8.68 -9.75 -1.35
N ARG A 82 7.56 -9.10 -1.06
CA ARG A 82 6.89 -9.20 0.24
C ARG A 82 6.37 -10.60 0.52
N LEU A 83 5.71 -11.24 -0.45
CA LEU A 83 5.23 -12.62 -0.32
C LEU A 83 6.38 -13.59 -0.03
N ARG A 84 7.51 -13.45 -0.74
CA ARG A 84 8.73 -14.25 -0.49
C ARG A 84 9.28 -14.05 0.92
N ILE A 85 9.25 -12.84 1.45
CA ILE A 85 9.69 -12.57 2.84
C ILE A 85 8.75 -13.28 3.83
N TYR A 86 7.44 -13.25 3.59
CA TYR A 86 6.46 -13.94 4.45
C TYR A 86 6.62 -15.46 4.42
N ASP A 87 6.79 -16.03 3.24
CA ASP A 87 7.03 -17.46 3.03
C ASP A 87 8.28 -17.94 3.78
N ARG A 88 9.38 -17.18 3.70
CA ARG A 88 10.61 -17.47 4.45
C ARG A 88 10.51 -17.32 5.97
N MET A 89 9.58 -16.50 6.46
CA MET A 89 9.33 -16.39 7.91
C MET A 89 8.56 -17.59 8.45
N TRP A 90 7.93 -18.39 7.58
CA TRP A 90 7.18 -19.59 7.97
C TRP A 90 8.02 -20.87 7.91
N ASP A 91 9.01 -20.92 7.01
CA ASP A 91 9.95 -22.04 6.87
C ASP A 91 11.09 -22.05 7.94
N GLY A 92 10.95 -21.24 9.00
CA GLY A 92 11.94 -21.08 10.08
C GLY A 92 11.47 -21.59 11.43
#